data_AF-A0A539DAQ6-F1
#
_entry.id   AF-A0A539DAQ6-F1
#
_cell.length_a   1.000
_cell.length_b   1.000
_cell.length_c   1.000
_cell.angle_alpha   90.00
_cell.angle_beta   90.00
_cell.angle_gamma   90.00
#
_symmetry.space_group_name_H-M   'P 1'
#
loop_
_entity.id
_entity.type
_entity.pdbx_description
1 polymer ?
#
loop_
_entity_poly.entity_id
_entity_poly.type
_entity_poly.pdbx_seq_one_letter_code
_entity_poly.pdbx_strand_id
1 'polypeptide(L)'
;MVFIWMASDPRTAPDPDHEPPLFPGVVGGGAKMVESMDFDAHVDHAVVGLMDPAHGPYVHQQWWWRSAQSMHEKAKAFEPREHGFAMVRHAPSSNSRAYKILGGAPATEITFRLPGYRWEHIQVGEKQVLALTCLTPRTDTKTTITQIFWSDHWVFSLARPFLRMGVIAFLKQDGGMVNLQNEGLRYDPALIWIDDADKQAKWYQQLKREWIKSRAEGRPFANPVKATVLRWKS
;
A
#
# COMPACT_ATOMS: atom_id res chain seq x y z
N MET A 1 -12.52 11.53 5.84
CA MET A 1 -12.78 10.24 5.16
C MET A 1 -14.16 9.76 5.60
N VAL A 2 -14.87 9.04 4.75
CA VAL A 2 -16.16 8.42 5.09
C VAL A 2 -16.00 6.91 4.93
N PHE A 3 -16.38 6.15 5.95
CA PHE A 3 -16.36 4.68 5.93
C PHE A 3 -17.79 4.17 5.84
N ILE A 4 -17.97 3.12 5.05
CA ILE A 4 -19.27 2.47 4.82
C ILE A 4 -19.08 0.99 5.12
N TRP A 5 -19.89 0.46 6.04
CA TRP A 5 -19.97 -0.98 6.28
C TRP A 5 -21.08 -1.54 5.41
N MET A 6 -20.71 -2.48 4.55
CA MET A 6 -21.64 -3.16 3.65
C MET A 6 -21.82 -4.60 4.13
N ALA A 7 -23.04 -4.93 4.54
CA ALA A 7 -23.38 -6.29 4.92
C ALA A 7 -23.36 -7.21 3.70
N SER A 8 -22.94 -8.46 3.89
CA SER A 8 -22.99 -9.47 2.83
C SER A 8 -24.42 -9.90 2.49
N ASP A 9 -25.32 -9.86 3.47
CA ASP A 9 -26.76 -10.02 3.26
C ASP A 9 -27.44 -8.65 3.35
N PRO A 10 -27.93 -8.08 2.24
CA PRO A 10 -28.58 -6.77 2.23
C PRO A 10 -29.91 -6.74 2.99
N ARG A 11 -30.48 -7.90 3.33
CA ARG A 11 -31.70 -8.00 4.15
C ARG A 11 -31.41 -7.80 5.64
N THR A 12 -30.14 -7.93 6.02
CA THR A 12 -29.67 -7.62 7.36
C THR A 12 -28.96 -6.27 7.33
N ALA A 13 -29.35 -5.36 8.21
CA ALA A 13 -28.61 -4.12 8.46
C ALA A 13 -27.97 -4.22 9.86
N PRO A 14 -26.98 -5.11 10.07
CA PRO A 14 -26.28 -5.14 11.34
C PRO A 14 -25.53 -3.83 11.54
N ASP A 15 -25.50 -3.36 12.78
CA ASP A 15 -24.57 -2.30 13.16
C ASP A 15 -23.13 -2.74 12.83
N PRO A 16 -22.23 -1.79 12.46
CA PRO A 16 -20.82 -2.09 12.31
C PRO A 16 -20.28 -2.85 13.52
N ASP A 17 -19.60 -3.97 13.28
CA ASP A 17 -19.02 -4.80 14.33
C ASP A 17 -17.61 -4.35 14.76
N HIS A 18 -17.14 -3.23 14.19
CA HIS A 18 -15.87 -2.60 14.54
C HIS A 18 -15.88 -1.12 14.15
N GLU A 19 -15.08 -0.35 14.88
CA GLU A 19 -14.82 1.06 14.58
C GLU A 19 -14.07 1.25 13.26
N PRO A 20 -14.18 2.42 12.60
CA PRO A 20 -13.39 2.72 11.42
C PRO A 20 -11.89 2.60 11.70
N PRO A 21 -11.08 2.24 10.68
CA PRO A 21 -9.63 2.10 10.84
C PRO A 21 -8.99 3.43 11.26
N LEU A 22 -8.07 3.33 12.21
CA LEU A 22 -7.18 4.41 12.57
C LEU A 22 -5.87 4.28 11.77
N PHE A 23 -5.35 5.42 11.31
CA PHE A 23 -4.07 5.48 10.62
C PHE A 23 -3.08 6.29 11.46
N PRO A 24 -2.16 5.61 12.19
CA PRO A 24 -1.10 6.30 12.92
C PRO A 24 -0.30 7.21 11.97
N GLY A 25 -0.09 8.46 12.39
CA GLY A 25 0.62 9.48 11.60
C GLY A 25 -0.27 10.48 10.86
N VAL A 26 -1.59 10.41 11.02
CA VAL A 26 -2.50 11.50 10.63
C VAL A 26 -2.23 12.70 11.56
N VAL A 27 -1.67 13.77 10.99
CA VAL A 27 -1.30 15.00 11.73
C VAL A 27 -1.54 16.26 10.89
N GLY A 28 -1.39 17.42 11.53
CA GLY A 28 -1.47 18.72 10.85
C GLY A 28 -2.90 19.14 10.47
N GLY A 29 -3.89 18.61 11.20
CA GLY A 29 -5.32 18.85 11.01
C GLY A 29 -5.89 18.04 9.85
N GLY A 30 -5.80 18.60 8.64
CA GLY A 30 -6.37 18.01 7.42
C GLY A 30 -5.33 17.37 6.50
N ALA A 31 -5.83 16.58 5.53
CA ALA A 31 -4.99 16.03 4.47
C ALA A 31 -4.32 17.16 3.67
N LYS A 32 -3.02 17.04 3.46
CA LYS A 32 -2.23 17.99 2.66
C LYS A 32 -2.46 17.77 1.16
N MET A 33 -2.77 16.55 0.75
CA MET A 33 -3.07 16.19 -0.63
C MET A 33 -4.00 14.99 -0.68
N VAL A 34 -4.91 14.99 -1.66
CA VAL A 34 -5.82 13.89 -1.98
C VAL A 34 -5.86 13.79 -3.50
N GLU A 35 -5.51 12.64 -4.05
CA GLU A 35 -5.71 12.30 -5.46
C GLU A 35 -6.46 10.99 -5.57
N SER A 36 -7.24 10.82 -6.63
CA SER A 36 -7.92 9.57 -6.91
C SER A 36 -7.95 9.27 -8.41
N MET A 37 -7.96 8.00 -8.75
CA MET A 37 -8.16 7.53 -10.12
C MET A 37 -8.96 6.22 -10.12
N ASP A 38 -9.68 5.96 -11.20
CA ASP A 38 -10.35 4.67 -11.40
C ASP A 38 -9.43 3.74 -12.20
N PHE A 39 -9.32 2.50 -11.72
CA PHE A 39 -8.72 1.39 -12.45
C PHE A 39 -9.85 0.48 -12.93
N ASP A 40 -9.80 0.06 -14.20
CA ASP A 40 -10.74 -0.91 -14.77
C ASP A 40 -10.35 -2.35 -14.36
N ALA A 41 -10.20 -2.58 -13.06
CA ALA A 41 -9.88 -3.90 -12.49
C ALA A 41 -10.72 -4.21 -11.25
N HIS A 42 -10.95 -5.50 -11.03
CA HIS A 42 -11.45 -6.02 -9.75
C HIS A 42 -10.47 -5.67 -8.62
N VAL A 43 -10.99 -5.42 -7.42
CA VAL A 43 -10.21 -4.93 -6.27
C VAL A 43 -9.03 -5.83 -5.91
N ASP A 44 -9.20 -7.15 -6.02
CA ASP A 44 -8.12 -8.09 -5.71
C ASP A 44 -6.91 -7.94 -6.64
N HIS A 45 -7.12 -7.60 -7.91
CA HIS A 45 -6.04 -7.33 -8.86
C HIS A 45 -5.37 -5.99 -8.53
N ALA A 46 -6.16 -4.97 -8.20
CA ALA A 46 -5.64 -3.66 -7.80
C ALA A 46 -4.80 -3.75 -6.50
N VAL A 47 -5.18 -4.59 -5.53
CA VAL A 47 -4.42 -4.80 -4.28
C VAL A 47 -3.05 -5.38 -4.56
N VAL A 48 -2.95 -6.38 -5.45
CA VAL A 48 -1.66 -6.99 -5.80
C VAL A 48 -0.73 -5.94 -6.44
N GLY A 49 -1.26 -5.07 -7.31
CA GLY A 49 -0.50 -3.96 -7.88
C GLY A 49 0.08 -3.00 -6.83
N LEU A 50 -0.61 -2.79 -5.70
CA LEU A 50 -0.11 -1.95 -4.59
C LEU A 50 0.97 -2.62 -3.73
N MET A 51 1.01 -3.95 -3.74
CA MET A 51 1.78 -4.76 -2.81
C MET A 51 3.19 -5.07 -3.28
N ASP A 52 3.48 -4.92 -4.57
CA ASP A 52 4.74 -5.38 -5.14
C ASP A 52 5.86 -4.33 -4.96
N PRO A 53 6.89 -4.56 -4.13
CA PRO A 53 8.07 -3.70 -4.08
C PRO A 53 9.02 -3.90 -5.27
N ALA A 54 8.81 -4.94 -6.09
CA ALA A 54 9.66 -5.31 -7.21
C ALA A 54 9.27 -4.67 -8.54
N HIS A 55 8.05 -4.16 -8.75
CA HIS A 55 7.69 -3.45 -9.99
C HIS A 55 8.34 -2.05 -10.09
N GLY A 56 8.77 -1.46 -8.98
CA GLY A 56 9.28 -0.09 -8.93
C GLY A 56 10.40 0.23 -9.94
N PRO A 57 11.43 -0.63 -10.09
CA PRO A 57 12.48 -0.46 -11.10
C PRO A 57 12.05 -0.76 -12.56
N TYR A 58 10.98 -1.53 -12.77
CA TYR A 58 10.56 -1.98 -14.11
C TYR A 58 9.46 -1.10 -14.73
N VAL A 59 8.69 -0.40 -13.90
CA VAL A 59 7.51 0.39 -14.32
C VAL A 59 7.79 1.89 -14.26
N HIS A 60 8.64 2.34 -13.33
CA HIS A 60 8.98 3.75 -13.17
C HIS A 60 10.31 4.11 -13.83
N GLN A 61 10.34 4.12 -15.17
CA GLN A 61 11.45 4.72 -15.94
C GLN A 61 11.30 6.25 -16.07
N GLN A 62 11.23 6.97 -14.94
CA GLN A 62 11.34 8.43 -14.92
C GLN A 62 12.70 8.85 -14.35
N TRP A 63 13.32 9.83 -15.02
CA TRP A 63 14.70 10.32 -14.93
C TRP A 63 15.27 10.70 -13.54
N TRP A 64 14.49 10.58 -12.46
CA TRP A 64 14.94 10.76 -11.07
C TRP A 64 15.00 9.46 -10.24
N TRP A 65 14.67 8.28 -10.81
CA TRP A 65 14.84 6.98 -10.17
C TRP A 65 15.91 6.12 -10.85
N ARG A 66 16.57 5.29 -10.03
CA ARG A 66 17.87 4.64 -10.31
C ARG A 66 17.86 3.76 -11.56
N SER A 67 18.98 3.77 -12.28
CA SER A 67 19.21 2.92 -13.45
C SER A 67 19.34 1.44 -13.07
N ALA A 68 19.00 0.55 -14.02
CA ALA A 68 19.06 -0.91 -13.92
C ALA A 68 20.45 -1.48 -13.54
N GLN A 69 21.52 -0.66 -13.57
CA GLN A 69 22.88 -1.06 -13.22
C GLN A 69 23.16 -1.12 -11.70
N SER A 70 22.15 -0.94 -10.85
CA SER A 70 22.31 -0.95 -9.38
C SER A 70 21.33 -1.88 -8.66
N MET A 71 21.26 -3.14 -9.08
CA MET A 71 20.52 -4.16 -8.33
C MET A 71 21.23 -4.48 -7.02
N HIS A 72 20.60 -4.15 -5.90
CA HIS A 72 21.10 -4.49 -4.57
C HIS A 72 20.20 -5.55 -3.93
N GLU A 73 20.79 -6.46 -3.17
CA GLU A 73 20.01 -7.34 -2.30
C GLU A 73 19.39 -6.49 -1.19
N LYS A 74 18.06 -6.51 -1.09
CA LYS A 74 17.30 -5.89 -0.02
C LYS A 74 16.78 -6.99 0.90
N ALA A 75 16.97 -6.82 2.19
CA ALA A 75 16.36 -7.64 3.22
C ALA A 75 15.44 -6.75 4.06
N LYS A 76 14.17 -7.11 4.19
CA LYS A 76 13.18 -6.37 4.98
C LYS A 76 12.42 -7.31 5.89
N ALA A 77 12.32 -6.95 7.16
CA ALA A 77 11.53 -7.68 8.14
C ALA A 77 10.04 -7.34 7.98
N PHE A 78 9.20 -8.37 8.04
CA PHE A 78 7.76 -8.28 7.99
C PHE A 78 7.14 -8.96 9.20
N GLU A 79 6.06 -8.39 9.72
CA GLU A 79 5.34 -8.88 10.90
C GLU A 79 3.82 -8.71 10.72
N PRO A 80 3.00 -9.55 11.40
CA PRO A 80 1.55 -9.36 11.42
C PRO A 80 1.16 -8.04 12.07
N ARG A 81 0.05 -7.45 11.61
CA ARG A 81 -0.61 -6.27 12.17
C ARG A 81 -2.12 -6.44 12.04
N GLU A 82 -2.88 -6.50 13.14
CA GLU A 82 -4.35 -6.65 13.12
C GLU A 82 -4.87 -7.57 11.99
N HIS A 83 -5.55 -6.99 10.99
CA HIS A 83 -6.11 -7.62 9.78
C HIS A 83 -5.16 -7.54 8.57
N GLY A 84 -3.86 -7.65 8.80
CA GLY A 84 -2.82 -7.21 7.86
C GLY A 84 -1.40 -7.57 8.27
N PHE A 85 -0.43 -6.88 7.69
CA PHE A 85 1.00 -7.03 8.00
C PHE A 85 1.75 -5.74 7.71
N ALA A 86 2.92 -5.58 8.31
CA ALA A 86 3.80 -4.44 8.06
C ALA A 86 5.21 -4.89 7.70
N MET A 87 5.81 -4.19 6.74
CA MET A 87 7.26 -4.07 6.66
C MET A 87 7.71 -3.21 7.83
N VAL A 88 8.40 -3.82 8.78
CA VAL A 88 8.82 -3.18 10.03
C VAL A 88 9.71 -1.97 9.73
N ARG A 89 9.57 -0.95 10.59
CA ARG A 89 10.32 0.28 10.52
C ARG A 89 11.81 0.03 10.37
N HIS A 90 12.39 0.60 9.31
CA HIS A 90 13.81 0.49 9.03
C HIS A 90 14.38 1.86 8.68
N ALA A 91 15.60 2.14 9.15
CA ALA A 91 16.37 3.30 8.72
C ALA A 91 17.02 3.04 7.35
N PRO A 92 17.32 4.08 6.55
CA PRO A 92 18.07 3.95 5.31
C PRO A 92 19.45 3.38 5.58
N SER A 93 19.97 2.67 4.58
CA SER A 93 21.29 2.04 4.65
C SER A 93 22.45 3.04 4.55
N SER A 94 22.21 4.33 4.25
CA SER A 94 23.27 5.32 4.11
C SER A 94 22.96 6.63 4.83
N ASN A 95 23.98 7.16 5.52
CA ASN A 95 23.92 8.47 6.18
C ASN A 95 24.29 9.58 5.19
N SER A 96 23.31 10.15 4.49
CA SER A 96 23.55 11.31 3.64
C SER A 96 23.50 12.63 4.44
N ARG A 97 24.33 13.62 4.08
CA ARG A 97 24.26 14.98 4.67
C ARG A 97 22.90 15.66 4.45
N ALA A 98 22.16 15.26 3.41
CA ALA A 98 20.81 15.74 3.12
C ALA A 98 19.80 15.41 4.24
N TYR A 99 19.97 14.27 4.93
CA TYR A 99 19.10 13.90 6.05
C TYR A 99 19.21 14.85 7.25
N LYS A 100 20.37 15.48 7.47
CA LYS A 100 20.50 16.49 8.53
C LYS A 100 19.65 17.73 8.27
N ILE A 101 19.53 18.14 7.00
CA ILE A 101 18.70 19.30 6.60
C ILE A 101 17.21 18.99 6.79
N LEU A 102 16.83 17.72 6.57
CA LEU A 102 15.47 17.22 6.78
C LEU A 102 15.17 16.92 8.25
N GLY A 103 16.12 17.09 9.17
CA GLY A 103 15.91 16.86 10.61
C GLY A 103 16.16 15.43 11.09
N GLY A 104 16.66 14.52 10.24
CA GLY A 104 17.04 13.17 10.63
C GLY A 104 17.07 12.18 9.46
N ALA A 105 17.62 10.99 9.72
CA ALA A 105 17.51 9.89 8.78
C ALA A 105 16.05 9.37 8.76
N PRO A 106 15.41 9.24 7.59
CA PRO A 106 14.02 8.81 7.49
C PRO A 106 13.86 7.36 7.95
N ALA A 107 12.95 7.05 8.86
CA ALA A 107 12.60 5.68 9.20
C ALA A 107 11.24 5.33 8.59
N THR A 108 11.20 4.31 7.72
CA THR A 108 9.99 3.97 6.94
C THR A 108 9.39 2.66 7.42
N GLU A 109 8.09 2.69 7.66
CA GLU A 109 7.23 1.52 7.87
C GLU A 109 6.13 1.51 6.80
N ILE A 110 5.86 0.35 6.21
CA ILE A 110 4.75 0.18 5.25
C ILE A 110 3.81 -0.86 5.82
N THR A 111 2.54 -0.51 5.99
CA THR A 111 1.51 -1.43 6.48
C THR A 111 0.47 -1.67 5.42
N PHE A 112 0.07 -2.94 5.29
CA PHE A 112 -1.09 -3.38 4.54
C PHE A 112 -2.14 -3.91 5.50
N ARG A 113 -3.40 -3.58 5.25
CA ARG A 113 -4.54 -4.05 6.03
C ARG A 113 -5.73 -4.27 5.11
N LEU A 114 -6.49 -5.34 5.37
CA LEU A 114 -7.79 -5.54 4.72
C LEU A 114 -8.73 -4.33 4.96
N PRO A 115 -9.65 -4.04 4.02
CA PRO A 115 -9.90 -4.75 2.76
C PRO A 115 -9.04 -4.30 1.56
N GLY A 116 -8.24 -3.23 1.71
CA GLY A 116 -7.49 -2.65 0.59
C GLY A 116 -6.75 -1.39 0.99
N TYR A 117 -6.25 -1.33 2.23
CA TYR A 117 -5.49 -0.21 2.76
C TYR A 117 -4.00 -0.52 2.70
N ARG A 118 -3.24 0.43 2.18
CA ARG A 118 -1.77 0.46 2.26
C ARG A 118 -1.38 1.83 2.77
N TRP A 119 -0.57 1.92 3.82
CA TRP A 119 0.04 3.20 4.16
C TRP A 119 1.52 3.07 4.42
N GLU A 120 2.23 4.11 4.03
CA GLU A 120 3.65 4.30 4.26
C GLU A 120 3.83 5.45 5.24
N HIS A 121 4.43 5.13 6.38
CA HIS A 121 4.73 6.08 7.45
C HIS A 121 6.24 6.31 7.51
N ILE A 122 6.65 7.53 7.19
CA ILE A 122 8.04 7.97 7.17
C ILE A 122 8.23 8.94 8.33
N GLN A 123 9.07 8.58 9.30
CA GLN A 123 9.51 9.47 10.37
C GLN A 123 10.85 10.11 10.03
N VAL A 124 10.98 11.41 10.21
CA VAL A 124 12.21 12.17 9.98
C VAL A 124 12.48 13.03 11.22
N GLY A 125 13.30 12.51 12.14
CA GLY A 125 13.44 13.12 13.47
C GLY A 125 12.08 13.16 14.19
N GLU A 126 11.65 14.36 14.60
CA GLU A 126 10.34 14.59 15.23
C GLU A 126 9.20 14.82 14.23
N LYS A 127 9.50 14.89 12.93
CA LYS A 127 8.52 15.14 11.87
C LYS A 127 8.14 13.85 11.16
N GLN A 128 7.06 13.88 10.40
CA GLN A 128 6.57 12.72 9.68
C GLN A 128 5.86 13.04 8.36
N VAL A 129 5.79 12.01 7.53
CA VAL A 129 4.94 11.93 6.35
C VAL A 129 4.15 10.62 6.44
N LEU A 130 2.84 10.71 6.24
CA LEU A 130 1.96 9.57 6.06
C LEU A 130 1.38 9.62 4.65
N ALA A 131 1.61 8.58 3.86
CA ALA A 131 1.00 8.36 2.57
C ALA A 131 0.05 7.15 2.66
N LEU A 132 -1.26 7.38 2.59
CA LEU A 132 -2.29 6.36 2.64
C LEU A 132 -2.87 6.13 1.25
N THR A 133 -2.93 4.89 0.83
CA THR A 133 -3.64 4.42 -0.35
C THR A 133 -4.84 3.59 0.09
N CYS A 134 -6.02 3.94 -0.40
CA CYS A 134 -7.26 3.19 -0.23
C CYS A 134 -7.76 2.69 -1.58
N LEU A 135 -8.11 1.41 -1.66
CA LEU A 135 -8.82 0.83 -2.79
C LEU A 135 -10.30 0.69 -2.45
N THR A 136 -11.15 1.30 -3.28
CA THR A 136 -12.61 1.27 -3.12
C THR A 136 -13.24 0.60 -4.32
N PRO A 137 -13.80 -0.61 -4.19
CA PRO A 137 -14.56 -1.24 -5.26
C PRO A 137 -15.74 -0.35 -5.67
N ARG A 138 -15.91 -0.11 -6.97
CA ARG A 138 -17.03 0.64 -7.56
C ARG A 138 -18.01 -0.29 -8.25
N THR A 139 -17.48 -1.28 -8.96
CA THR A 139 -18.19 -2.41 -9.55
C THR A 139 -17.35 -3.68 -9.37
N ASP A 140 -17.82 -4.80 -9.90
CA ASP A 140 -17.05 -6.05 -10.02
C ASP A 140 -15.77 -5.91 -10.87
N THR A 141 -15.70 -4.89 -11.72
CA THR A 141 -14.67 -4.69 -12.74
C THR A 141 -14.00 -3.32 -12.64
N LYS A 142 -14.34 -2.50 -11.63
CA LYS A 142 -13.80 -1.16 -11.45
C LYS A 142 -13.50 -0.86 -10.00
N THR A 143 -12.31 -0.33 -9.74
CA THR A 143 -11.83 0.03 -8.40
C THR A 143 -11.25 1.45 -8.43
N THR A 144 -11.71 2.31 -7.52
CA THR A 144 -11.11 3.63 -7.32
C THR A 144 -9.93 3.51 -6.37
N ILE A 145 -8.75 3.92 -6.81
CA ILE A 145 -7.59 4.15 -5.95
C ILE A 145 -7.61 5.59 -5.45
N THR A 146 -7.50 5.78 -4.14
CA THR A 146 -7.38 7.12 -3.51
C THR A 146 -6.08 7.19 -2.73
N GLN A 147 -5.23 8.15 -3.07
CA GLN A 147 -4.02 8.47 -2.32
C GLN A 147 -4.22 9.73 -1.48
N ILE A 148 -3.88 9.65 -0.20
CA ILE A 148 -4.06 10.72 0.77
C ILE A 148 -2.77 10.93 1.55
N PHE A 149 -2.35 12.19 1.69
CA PHE A 149 -1.09 12.53 2.34
C PHE A 149 -1.31 13.45 3.55
N TRP A 150 -0.64 13.14 4.66
CA TRP A 150 -0.50 14.01 5.82
C TRP A 150 0.98 14.23 6.14
N SER A 151 1.31 15.42 6.63
CA SER A 151 2.66 15.72 7.09
C SER A 151 2.66 16.98 7.96
N ASP A 152 3.49 16.96 9.00
CA ASP A 152 3.90 18.11 9.81
C ASP A 152 5.29 18.64 9.42
N HIS A 153 5.89 18.07 8.37
CA HIS A 153 7.18 18.47 7.83
C HIS A 153 7.04 19.65 6.87
N TRP A 154 7.77 20.75 7.11
CA TRP A 154 7.68 21.98 6.33
C TRP A 154 7.98 21.77 4.83
N VAL A 155 8.95 20.90 4.49
CA VAL A 155 9.27 20.51 3.11
C VAL A 155 8.04 20.06 2.33
N PHE A 156 7.10 19.34 2.96
CA PHE A 156 5.90 18.89 2.25
C PHE A 156 5.04 20.07 1.77
N SER A 157 5.00 21.16 2.54
CA SER A 157 4.27 22.37 2.16
C SER A 157 4.93 23.11 1.01
N LEU A 158 6.28 23.12 0.97
CA LEU A 158 7.05 23.76 -0.11
C LEU A 158 7.06 22.93 -1.40
N ALA A 159 7.17 21.60 -1.28
CA ALA A 159 7.27 20.68 -2.40
C ALA A 159 5.91 20.25 -2.96
N ARG A 160 4.80 20.64 -2.33
CA ARG A 160 3.42 20.24 -2.67
C ARG A 160 3.10 20.25 -4.19
N PRO A 161 3.36 21.34 -4.96
CA PRO A 161 3.02 21.34 -6.39
C PRO A 161 3.80 20.28 -7.18
N PHE A 162 5.08 20.05 -6.85
CA PHE A 162 5.90 19.04 -7.51
C PHE A 162 5.51 17.62 -7.08
N LEU A 163 5.23 17.41 -5.79
CA LEU A 163 4.75 16.14 -5.26
C LEU A 163 3.41 15.74 -5.89
N ARG A 164 2.50 16.69 -6.08
CA ARG A 164 1.21 16.46 -6.76
C ARG A 164 1.41 15.97 -8.19
N MET A 165 2.31 16.62 -8.95
CA MET A 165 2.63 16.19 -10.31
C MET A 165 3.25 14.78 -10.35
N GLY A 166 4.16 14.48 -9.42
CA GLY A 166 4.75 13.15 -9.29
C GLY A 166 3.73 12.06 -8.95
N VAL A 167 2.83 12.33 -8.00
CA VAL A 167 1.76 11.40 -7.62
C VAL A 167 0.76 11.17 -8.76
N ILE A 168 0.36 12.22 -9.48
CA ILE A 168 -0.53 12.08 -10.65
C ILE A 168 0.15 11.25 -11.75
N ALA A 169 1.44 11.49 -12.01
CA ALA A 169 2.19 10.73 -12.99
C ALA A 169 2.34 9.25 -12.58
N PHE A 170 2.66 9.00 -11.30
CA PHE A 170 2.75 7.67 -10.71
C PHE A 170 1.43 6.90 -10.85
N LEU A 171 0.31 7.52 -10.45
CA LEU A 171 -1.02 6.93 -10.56
C LEU A 171 -1.36 6.56 -12.01
N LYS A 172 -1.06 7.44 -12.97
CA LYS A 172 -1.29 7.17 -14.40
C LYS A 172 -0.46 6.00 -14.92
N GLN A 173 0.77 5.85 -14.47
CA GLN A 173 1.64 4.72 -14.84
C GLN A 173 1.10 3.40 -14.28
N ASP A 174 0.72 3.37 -13.01
CA ASP A 174 0.13 2.19 -12.37
C ASP A 174 -1.19 1.78 -13.02
N GLY A 175 -2.06 2.75 -13.34
CA GLY A 175 -3.30 2.48 -14.06
C GLY A 175 -3.07 1.90 -15.46
N GLY A 176 -2.05 2.40 -16.18
CA GLY A 176 -1.63 1.84 -17.46
C GLY A 176 -1.16 0.38 -17.35
N MET A 177 -0.39 0.07 -16.31
CA MET A 177 0.06 -1.31 -16.07
C MET A 177 -1.08 -2.25 -15.70
N VAL A 178 -2.03 -1.81 -14.87
CA VAL A 178 -3.22 -2.59 -14.52
C VAL A 178 -4.06 -2.88 -15.76
N ASN A 179 -4.21 -1.92 -16.68
CA ASN A 179 -4.88 -2.16 -17.95
C ASN A 179 -4.17 -3.21 -18.81
N LEU A 180 -2.84 -3.16 -18.91
CA LEU A 180 -2.04 -4.17 -19.62
C LEU A 180 -2.12 -5.55 -18.95
N GLN A 181 -2.15 -5.60 -17.62
CA GLN A 181 -2.34 -6.84 -16.88
C GLN A 181 -3.74 -7.44 -17.14
N ASN A 182 -4.78 -6.61 -17.15
CA ASN A 182 -6.13 -7.03 -17.51
C ASN A 182 -6.20 -7.55 -18.95
N GLU A 183 -5.52 -6.90 -19.89
CA GLU A 183 -5.40 -7.39 -21.27
C GLU A 183 -4.69 -8.76 -21.33
N GLY A 184 -3.63 -8.95 -20.55
CA GLY A 184 -2.94 -10.23 -20.43
C GLY A 184 -3.78 -11.34 -19.78
N LEU A 185 -4.58 -11.00 -18.77
CA LEU A 185 -5.48 -11.94 -18.08
C LEU A 185 -6.66 -12.40 -18.96
N ARG A 186 -7.02 -11.66 -20.03
CA ARG A 186 -8.00 -12.13 -21.03
C ARG A 186 -7.59 -13.44 -21.71
N TYR A 187 -6.30 -13.78 -21.68
CA TYR A 187 -5.75 -14.98 -22.30
C TYR A 187 -5.59 -16.15 -21.31
N ASP A 188 -6.08 -16.02 -20.08
CA ASP A 188 -6.03 -17.03 -19.01
C ASP A 188 -4.64 -17.72 -18.85
N PRO A 189 -3.54 -16.95 -18.73
CA PRO A 189 -2.23 -17.55 -18.52
C PRO A 189 -2.16 -18.20 -17.14
N ALA A 190 -1.54 -19.37 -17.05
CA ALA A 190 -1.20 -19.97 -15.76
C ALA A 190 -0.27 -19.02 -14.98
N LEU A 191 -0.80 -18.35 -13.96
CA LEU A 191 -0.04 -17.42 -13.13
C LEU A 191 1.01 -18.21 -12.32
N ILE A 192 2.28 -18.06 -12.70
CA ILE A 192 3.41 -18.65 -11.98
C ILE A 192 3.82 -17.70 -10.86
N TRP A 193 3.68 -18.16 -9.62
CA TRP A 193 4.10 -17.39 -8.44
C TRP A 193 5.60 -17.61 -8.16
N ILE A 194 6.38 -16.54 -8.05
CA ILE A 194 7.79 -16.52 -7.65
C ILE A 194 7.86 -16.29 -6.13
N ASP A 195 8.40 -17.26 -5.39
CA ASP A 195 8.10 -17.47 -3.97
C ASP A 195 8.36 -16.28 -3.00
N ASP A 196 9.42 -15.49 -3.23
CA ASP A 196 9.76 -14.36 -2.34
C ASP A 196 9.15 -13.02 -2.81
N ALA A 197 9.01 -12.81 -4.12
CA ALA A 197 8.39 -11.60 -4.67
C ALA A 197 6.88 -11.56 -4.38
N ASP A 198 6.23 -12.72 -4.46
CA ASP A 198 4.77 -12.83 -4.33
C ASP A 198 4.28 -13.11 -2.91
N LYS A 199 5.19 -13.14 -1.93
CA LYS A 199 4.84 -13.49 -0.54
C LYS A 199 3.74 -12.59 0.02
N GLN A 200 3.82 -11.29 -0.26
CA GLN A 200 2.83 -10.30 0.19
C GLN A 200 1.45 -10.53 -0.43
N ALA A 201 1.38 -10.85 -1.73
CA ALA A 201 0.14 -11.21 -2.41
C ALA A 201 -0.46 -12.52 -1.85
N LYS A 202 0.38 -13.52 -1.56
CA LYS A 202 -0.06 -14.75 -0.88
C LYS A 202 -0.62 -14.46 0.51
N TRP A 203 0.00 -13.58 1.28
CA TRP A 203 -0.52 -13.15 2.59
C TRP A 203 -1.85 -12.43 2.47
N TYR A 204 -2.06 -11.56 1.48
CA TYR A 204 -3.36 -10.95 1.23
C TYR A 204 -4.47 -11.99 1.04
N GLN A 205 -4.23 -13.00 0.20
CA GLN A 205 -5.21 -14.06 -0.04
C GLN A 205 -5.48 -14.91 1.21
N GLN A 206 -4.43 -15.19 2.00
CA GLN A 206 -4.57 -15.90 3.29
C GLN A 206 -5.38 -15.08 4.30
N LEU A 207 -5.08 -13.79 4.44
CA LEU A 207 -5.82 -12.86 5.30
C LEU A 207 -7.29 -12.78 4.90
N LYS A 208 -7.58 -12.62 3.60
CA LYS A 208 -8.95 -12.54 3.09
C LYS A 208 -9.74 -13.83 3.33
N ARG A 209 -9.12 -15.00 3.10
CA ARG A 209 -9.72 -16.31 3.39
C ARG A 209 -10.06 -16.46 4.87
N GLU A 210 -9.12 -16.07 5.73
CA GLU A 210 -9.29 -16.13 7.18
C GLU A 210 -10.36 -15.15 7.69
N TRP A 211 -10.45 -13.96 7.10
CA TRP A 211 -11.52 -13.00 7.38
C TRP A 211 -12.91 -13.58 7.08
N ILE A 212 -13.07 -14.21 5.91
CA ILE A 212 -14.33 -14.86 5.53
C ILE A 212 -14.64 -16.02 6.49
N LYS A 213 -13.65 -16.87 6.75
CA LYS A 213 -13.80 -18.06 7.59
C LYS A 213 -14.16 -17.72 9.04
N SER A 214 -13.44 -16.78 9.66
CA SER A 214 -13.68 -16.36 11.05
C SER A 214 -15.11 -15.82 11.24
N ARG A 215 -15.61 -15.04 10.29
CA ARG A 215 -17.00 -14.54 10.30
C ARG A 215 -18.03 -15.64 10.10
N ALA A 216 -17.80 -16.55 9.16
CA ALA A 216 -18.70 -17.69 8.94
C ALA A 216 -18.79 -18.61 10.17
N GLU A 217 -17.70 -18.73 10.92
CA GLU A 217 -17.62 -19.54 12.14
C GLU A 217 -17.99 -18.76 13.42
N GLY A 218 -18.28 -17.46 13.32
CA GLY A 218 -18.61 -16.62 14.49
C GLY A 218 -17.48 -16.48 15.51
N ARG A 219 -16.22 -16.59 15.08
CA ARG A 219 -15.03 -16.54 15.94
C ARG A 219 -14.18 -15.29 15.69
N PRO A 220 -13.29 -14.93 16.63
CA PRO A 220 -12.31 -13.87 16.38
C PRO A 220 -11.40 -14.19 15.19
N PHE A 221 -11.00 -13.15 14.48
CA PHE A 221 -10.00 -13.22 13.41
C PHE A 221 -8.63 -13.63 13.95
N ALA A 222 -7.99 -14.62 13.32
CA ALA A 222 -6.66 -15.09 13.71
C ALA A 222 -5.66 -14.82 12.57
N ASN A 223 -4.83 -13.78 12.70
CA ASN A 223 -3.91 -13.39 11.63
C ASN A 223 -2.96 -14.55 11.24
N PRO A 224 -3.00 -15.05 9.98
CA PRO A 224 -2.19 -16.18 9.55
C PRO A 224 -0.74 -15.81 9.20
N VAL A 225 -0.41 -14.51 9.14
CA VAL A 225 0.93 -14.03 8.79
C VAL A 225 1.89 -14.28 9.95
N LYS A 226 3.04 -14.89 9.64
CA LYS A 226 4.14 -15.10 10.59
C LYS A 226 5.26 -14.10 10.32
N ALA A 227 5.89 -13.63 11.38
CA ALA A 227 7.04 -12.75 11.27
C ALA A 227 8.16 -13.43 10.47
N THR A 228 8.71 -12.74 9.47
CA THR A 228 9.76 -13.26 8.60
C THR A 228 10.55 -12.12 7.97
N VAL A 229 11.74 -12.42 7.47
CA VAL A 229 12.52 -11.50 6.63
C VAL A 229 12.35 -11.93 5.18
N LEU A 230 11.91 -11.01 4.33
CA LEU A 230 11.88 -11.23 2.88
C LEU A 230 13.13 -10.63 2.25
N ARG A 231 13.69 -11.33 1.26
CA ARG A 231 14.89 -10.94 0.53
C ARG A 231 14.61 -10.91 -0.95
N TRP A 232 15.00 -9.84 -1.62
CA TRP A 232 14.87 -9.73 -3.07
C TRP A 232 15.98 -8.86 -3.66
N LYS A 233 16.17 -8.95 -4.97
CA LYS A 233 17.10 -8.10 -5.72
C LYS A 233 16.32 -7.06 -6.51
N SER A 234 16.64 -5.78 -6.32
CA SER A 234 16.04 -4.64 -7.03
C SER A 234 17.00 -3.46 -7.10
#